data_AF-A0A6N7INX0-F1
#
_entry.id   AF-A0A6N7INX0-F1
#
_cell.length_a   1.000
_cell.length_b   1.000
_cell.length_c   1.000
_cell.angle_alpha   90.00
_cell.angle_beta   90.00
_cell.angle_gamma   90.00
#
_symmetry.space_group_name_H-M   'P 1'
#
loop_
_entity.id
_entity.type
_entity.pdbx_description
1 polymer ?
#
loop_
_entity_poly.entity_id
_entity_poly.type
_entity_poly.pdbx_seq_one_letter_code
_entity_poly.pdbx_strand_id
1 'polypeptide(L)' 'MNKMDILRDALYDKMYSQAFYNDQMLMMVNPEVRHLFMRLRDEEARHVLFLRTELLHMESNPFPITKILPGLERRPRFRM' A
#
# COMPACT_ATOMS: atom_id res chain seq x y z
N MET A 1 -16.86 8.42 -3.45
CA MET A 1 -15.52 7.82 -3.50
C MET A 1 -15.21 7.27 -2.12
N ASN A 2 -15.00 5.97 -1.98
CA ASN A 2 -14.66 5.38 -0.68
C ASN A 2 -13.14 5.50 -0.42
N LYS A 3 -12.69 5.21 0.81
CA LYS A 3 -11.27 5.29 1.19
C LYS A 3 -10.36 4.35 0.38
N MET A 4 -10.84 3.16 0.05
CA MET A 4 -10.11 2.19 -0.79
C MET A 4 -9.96 2.69 -2.23
N ASP A 5 -10.98 3.33 -2.78
CA ASP A 5 -10.94 3.91 -4.12
C ASP A 5 -9.85 4.99 -4.17
N ILE A 6 -9.83 5.90 -3.18
CA ILE A 6 -8.80 6.95 -3.08
C ILE A 6 -7.38 6.36 -2.99
N LEU A 7 -7.19 5.32 -2.19
CA LEU A 7 -5.88 4.66 -2.05
C LEU A 7 -5.44 3.94 -3.33
N ARG A 8 -6.39 3.34 -4.06
CA ARG A 8 -6.12 2.70 -5.35
C ARG A 8 -5.76 3.74 -6.42
N ASP A 9 -6.49 4.84 -6.48
CA ASP A 9 -6.19 5.93 -7.43
C ASP A 9 -4.81 6.53 -7.14
N ALA A 10 -4.51 6.83 -5.87
CA ALA A 10 -3.19 7.28 -5.46
C ALA A 10 -2.08 6.27 -5.80
N LEU A 11 -2.35 4.96 -5.64
CA LEU A 11 -1.41 3.92 -6.03
C LEU A 11 -1.13 3.95 -7.53
N TYR A 12 -2.16 4.07 -8.37
CA TYR A 12 -2.01 4.13 -9.82
C TYR A 12 -1.22 5.37 -10.26
N ASP A 13 -1.52 6.54 -9.70
CA ASP A 13 -0.79 7.78 -9.98
C ASP A 13 0.71 7.64 -9.63
N LYS A 14 1.00 7.01 -8.49
CA LYS A 14 2.37 6.79 -8.02
C LYS A 14 3.11 5.79 -8.90
N MET A 15 2.44 4.71 -9.32
CA MET A 15 3.01 3.75 -10.28
C MET A 15 3.28 4.40 -11.64
N TYR A 16 2.37 5.25 -12.13
CA TYR A 16 2.57 5.99 -13.37
C TYR A 16 3.77 6.94 -13.27
N SER A 17 3.87 7.70 -12.17
CA SER A 17 4.99 8.60 -11.91
C SER A 17 6.32 7.85 -11.84
N GLN A 18 6.36 6.71 -11.15
CA GLN A 18 7.54 5.85 -11.09
C GLN A 18 7.97 5.38 -12.48
N ALA A 19 7.03 4.93 -13.31
CA ALA A 19 7.30 4.49 -14.67
C ALA A 19 7.82 5.64 -15.54
N PHE A 20 7.19 6.81 -15.45
CA PHE A 20 7.62 8.03 -16.14
C PHE A 20 9.06 8.41 -15.78
N TYR A 21 9.39 8.51 -14.49
CA TYR A 21 10.75 8.87 -14.07
C TYR A 21 11.78 7.83 -14.51
N ASN A 22 11.43 6.54 -14.51
CA ASN A 22 12.31 5.50 -15.02
C ASN A 22 12.58 5.65 -16.52
N ASP A 23 11.54 5.92 -17.31
CA ASP A 23 11.67 6.15 -18.76
C ASP A 23 12.55 7.36 -19.06
N GLN A 24 12.30 8.49 -18.38
CA GLN A 24 13.12 9.69 -18.52
C GLN A 24 14.58 9.44 -18.12
N MET A 25 14.81 8.75 -17.00
CA MET A 25 16.17 8.36 -16.56
C MET A 25 16.94 7.59 -17.64
N LEU A 26 16.28 6.70 -18.38
CA LEU A 26 16.92 5.89 -19.43
C LEU A 26 17.29 6.73 -20.67
N MET A 27 16.53 7.79 -20.96
CA MET A 27 16.79 8.68 -22.10
C MET A 27 17.85 9.75 -21.82
N MET A 28 18.16 10.02 -20.54
CA MET A 28 19.08 11.11 -20.19
C MET A 28 20.55 10.71 -20.37
N VAL A 29 21.25 11.50 -21.18
CA VAL A 29 22.71 11.42 -21.34
C VAL A 29 23.44 12.18 -20.24
N ASN A 30 22.87 13.30 -19.76
CA ASN A 30 23.47 14.07 -18.68
C ASN A 30 23.38 13.28 -17.36
N PRO A 31 24.53 13.00 -16.71
CA PRO A 31 24.56 12.17 -15.50
C PRO A 31 23.79 12.79 -14.33
N GLU A 32 23.82 14.11 -14.15
CA GLU A 32 23.13 14.80 -13.06
C GLU A 32 21.60 14.70 -13.20
N VAL A 33 21.10 14.89 -14.43
CA VAL A 33 19.67 14.76 -14.73
C VAL A 33 19.22 13.31 -14.60
N ARG A 34 20.06 12.36 -15.04
CA ARG A 34 19.83 10.93 -14.83
C ARG A 34 19.73 10.58 -13.34
N HIS A 35 20.65 11.10 -12.52
CA HIS A 35 20.62 10.89 -11.07
C HIS A 35 19.41 11.53 -10.40
N LEU A 36 18.95 12.69 -10.88
CA LEU A 36 17.70 13.30 -10.42
C LEU A 36 16.50 12.38 -10.67
N PHE A 37 16.30 11.92 -11.91
CA PHE A 37 15.19 11.03 -12.22
C PHE A 37 15.27 9.68 -11.49
N MET A 38 16.47 9.14 -11.29
CA MET A 38 16.67 7.94 -10.49
C MET A 38 16.17 8.13 -9.05
N ARG A 39 16.52 9.26 -8.40
CA ARG A 39 16.06 9.56 -7.04
C ARG A 39 14.54 9.72 -6.96
N LEU A 40 13.94 10.40 -7.93
CA LEU A 40 12.49 10.59 -8.00
C LEU A 40 11.77 9.25 -8.19
N ARG A 41 12.26 8.39 -9.09
CA ARG A 41 11.74 7.02 -9.27
C ARG A 41 11.81 6.23 -7.97
N ASP A 42 12.94 6.28 -7.26
CA ASP A 42 13.15 5.52 -6.02
C ASP A 42 12.29 6.04 -4.86
N GLU A 43 11.98 7.34 -4.85
CA GLU A 43 10.98 7.92 -3.95
C GLU A 43 9.58 7.40 -4.26
N GLU A 44 9.14 7.42 -5.52
CA GLU A 44 7.82 6.88 -5.86
C GLU A 44 7.72 5.37 -5.61
N ALA A 45 8.81 4.61 -5.80
CA ALA A 45 8.85 3.19 -5.45
C ALA A 45 8.57 2.94 -3.95
N ARG A 46 9.07 3.81 -3.06
CA ARG A 46 8.77 3.74 -1.62
C ARG A 46 7.30 4.04 -1.34
N HIS A 47 6.73 5.05 -1.99
CA HIS A 47 5.31 5.36 -1.86
C HIS A 47 4.40 4.23 -2.38
N VAL A 48 4.74 3.65 -3.53
CA VAL A 48 4.02 2.48 -4.10
C VAL A 48 4.04 1.31 -3.14
N LEU A 49 5.21 1.02 -2.54
CA LEU A 49 5.32 -0.07 -1.55
C LEU A 49 4.41 0.20 -0.35
N PHE A 50 4.47 1.40 0.22
CA PHE A 50 3.62 1.80 1.35
C PHE A 50 2.13 1.65 1.03
N LEU A 51 1.67 2.17 -0.11
CA LEU A 51 0.26 2.11 -0.52
C LEU A 51 -0.21 0.67 -0.75
N ARG A 52 0.63 -0.18 -1.36
CA ARG A 52 0.32 -1.61 -1.53
C ARG A 52 0.19 -2.32 -0.19
N THR A 53 1.10 -2.04 0.74
CA THR A 53 1.03 -2.60 2.08
C THR A 53 -0.26 -2.19 2.78
N GLU A 54 -0.63 -0.91 2.75
CA GLU A 54 -1.88 -0.43 3.36
C GLU A 54 -3.13 -1.06 2.72
N LEU A 55 -3.18 -1.16 1.40
CA LEU A 55 -4.28 -1.84 0.70
C LEU A 55 -4.40 -3.30 1.12
N LEU A 56 -3.29 -4.03 1.22
CA LEU A 56 -3.27 -5.42 1.70
C LEU A 56 -3.78 -5.53 3.15
N HIS A 57 -3.43 -4.59 4.03
CA HIS A 57 -3.93 -4.57 5.41
C HIS A 57 -5.45 -4.34 5.46
N MET A 58 -5.97 -3.49 4.58
CA MET A 58 -7.41 -3.23 4.52
C MET A 58 -8.19 -4.40 3.90
N GLU A 59 -7.62 -5.09 2.91
CA GLU A 59 -8.23 -6.26 2.29
C GLU A 59 -8.17 -7.51 3.18
N SER A 60 -7.09 -7.68 3.97
CA SER A 60 -6.91 -8.83 4.88
C SER A 60 -7.66 -8.70 6.20
N ASN A 61 -8.22 -7.53 6.53
CA ASN A 61 -8.99 -7.31 7.75
C ASN A 61 -10.49 -7.07 7.45
N PRO A 62 -11.23 -8.06 6.91
CA PRO A 62 -12.63 -7.90 6.53
C PRO A 62 -13.58 -7.74 7.73
N PHE A 63 -13.10 -7.92 8.97
CA PHE A 63 -13.90 -7.74 10.18
C PHE A 63 -13.24 -6.75 11.15
N PRO A 64 -13.96 -5.72 11.62
CA PRO A 64 -13.44 -4.89 12.71
C PRO A 64 -13.31 -5.75 13.98
N ILE A 65 -12.17 -5.60 14.67
CA ILE A 65 -11.82 -6.24 15.96
C ILE A 65 -12.91 -6.07 17.03
N THR A 66 -13.86 -5.14 16.83
CA THR A 66 -14.99 -4.88 17.73
C THR A 66 -16.15 -5.87 17.64
N LYS A 67 -16.16 -6.86 16.74
CA LYS A 67 -17.05 -8.03 16.89
C LYS A 67 -16.40 -9.10 17.77
N ILE A 68 -16.21 -8.77 19.05
CA ILE A 68 -16.12 -9.77 20.11
C ILE A 68 -17.43 -10.57 20.01
N LEU A 69 -17.34 -11.85 19.63
CA LEU A 69 -18.49 -12.77 19.63
C LEU A 69 -19.03 -12.85 21.06
N PRO A 70 -20.21 -12.28 21.38
CA PRO A 70 -20.77 -12.40 22.72
C PRO A 70 -21.40 -13.78 22.82
N GLY A 71 -20.59 -14.78 23.16
CA GLY A 71 -21.07 -16.16 23.23
C GLY A 71 -20.04 -17.21 23.64
N LEU A 72 -18.76 -16.84 23.79
CA LEU A 72 -17.74 -17.77 24.28
C LEU A 72 -17.52 -17.72 25.80
N GLU A 73 -18.44 -17.13 26.55
CA GLU A 73 -18.48 -17.27 28.02
C GLU A 73 -19.68 -18.13 28.42
N ARG A 74 -19.39 -19.18 29.18
CA ARG A 74 -20.30 -20.08 29.93
C ARG A 74 -20.70 -21.40 29.26
N ARG A 75 -19.78 -22.35 29.28
CA ARG A 75 -20.11 -23.73 29.69
C ARG A 75 -19.03 -24.31 30.61
N PRO A 76 -19.19 -24.26 31.95
CA PRO A 76 -18.47 -25.17 32.82
C PRO A 76 -19.27 -26.49 32.84
N ARG A 77 -18.98 -27.40 31.91
CA ARG A 77 -19.34 -28.81 32.11
C ARG A 77 -18.06 -29.58 32.17
N PHE A 78 -17.72 -30.00 33.38
CA PHE A 78 -16.99 -31.20 33.80
C PHE A 78 -16.36 -30.88 35.17
N ARG A 79 -17.16 -31.00 36.24
CA ARG A 79 -16.64 -31.34 37.57
C ARG A 79 -16.65 -32.87 37.63
N MET A 80 -15.51 -33.45 38.00
CA MET A 80 -15.36 -34.86 38.39
C MET A 80 -16.28 -35.19 39.56
#